data_AF-A0A6N8XCI6-F1
#
_entry.id   AF-A0A6N8XCI6-F1
#
_cell.length_a   1.000
_cell.length_b   1.000
_cell.length_c   1.000
_cell.angle_alpha   90.00
_cell.angle_beta   90.00
_cell.angle_gamma   90.00
#
_symmetry.space_group_name_H-M   'P 1'
#
loop_
_entity.id
_entity.type
_entity.pdbx_description
1 polymer ?
#
loop_
_entity_poly.entity_id
_entity_poly.type
_entity_poly.pdbx_seq_one_letter_code
_entity_poly.pdbx_strand_id
1 'polypeptide(L)'
;MVSKKLLILGCSATKLDADGHIPALDRYDGPMYRVLRKFLREREWPQDLSIGVLSAEHGLFGSLKGIENYDRRMNKTIAAEKAHECLAVLEKWRDGGHGASYLPLGKDYLPAVQPGLDSLNIPHETFNGGIGEKMSQVKTLLNATSTIPRRKAAQVEGGTGQTNYFLPDWDDLLDPGFDFENDSFSGPTREERSDEHCCRLMQPKRMSDGILVSLAQQGTSRGPLRRLRGTELGALAPLPLREHYGLTDTQHLFGDCGAFSYVNEEVPTISVEQAVSLYDLYNFDFGTSVDHIPVGKISRDGELVTLSDEERQNRVDTTRKYAKDFIDAVKKRKAQFNPVGAIQGLNPEQYAESVLDYYEMGYRHIALGGLVPLKDNEIESIVRAVDTAAKTLRNRPWIHLFGVFRPNLQEVFRELKIDSFDSASYFRKAWLRSSQNYLGANGEWYAALRVPMTSDGRTRKRLMAADADIPQLELEEQKVLRLLNQYDKDEAKLNEVLDAVLSYDRHLARSSETQSMRERYRRTLEKRPWRNCDCPFCQELGIHILIFRGANRNKRRGAHNTLMLYGKIHKNNLDIGPTP
;
A
#
# COMPACT_ATOMS: atom_id res chain seq x y z
N MET A 1 19.42 5.14 19.55
CA MET A 1 18.27 5.80 18.91
C MET A 1 18.61 7.27 18.70
N VAL A 2 18.24 7.84 17.56
CA VAL A 2 18.37 9.29 17.33
C VAL A 2 17.38 10.02 18.23
N SER A 3 17.86 10.96 19.03
CA SER A 3 17.01 11.78 19.89
C SER A 3 16.13 12.71 19.04
N LYS A 4 14.81 12.51 19.07
CA LYS A 4 13.85 13.27 18.26
C LYS A 4 13.51 14.63 18.88
N LYS A 5 13.23 15.61 18.03
CA LYS A 5 12.72 16.93 18.38
C LYS A 5 11.19 16.91 18.19
N LEU A 6 10.42 17.25 19.23
CA LEU A 6 8.96 17.35 19.13
C LEU A 6 8.55 18.83 18.95
N LEU A 7 8.11 19.22 17.77
CA LEU A 7 7.59 20.55 17.49
C LEU A 7 6.08 20.58 17.70
N ILE A 8 5.56 21.35 18.66
CA ILE A 8 4.12 21.45 18.93
C ILE A 8 3.58 22.79 18.38
N LEU A 9 2.81 22.72 17.30
CA LEU A 9 2.20 23.88 16.65
C LEU A 9 0.79 24.14 17.19
N GLY A 10 0.41 25.42 17.35
CA GLY A 10 -0.97 25.79 17.66
C GLY A 10 -1.83 25.82 16.39
N CYS A 11 -3.11 25.44 16.49
CA CYS A 11 -4.03 25.57 15.37
C CYS A 11 -4.14 27.01 14.85
N SER A 12 -4.43 27.19 13.55
CA SER A 12 -4.62 28.52 12.95
C SER A 12 -6.09 28.83 12.65
N ALA A 13 -6.42 30.13 12.67
CA ALA A 13 -7.72 30.62 12.21
C ALA A 13 -7.91 30.32 10.72
N THR A 14 -6.93 30.69 9.89
CA THR A 14 -6.88 30.35 8.46
C THR A 14 -6.72 28.86 8.27
N LYS A 15 -7.61 28.25 7.50
CA LYS A 15 -7.58 26.84 7.12
C LYS A 15 -7.83 26.74 5.61
N LEU A 16 -7.32 25.68 5.00
CA LEU A 16 -7.69 25.31 3.64
C LEU A 16 -9.18 25.03 3.61
N ASP A 17 -9.90 25.70 2.71
CA ASP A 17 -11.34 25.50 2.51
C ASP A 17 -11.55 24.40 1.48
N ALA A 18 -11.77 23.18 1.98
CA ALA A 18 -11.92 21.98 1.18
C ALA A 18 -12.58 20.88 2.02
N ASP A 19 -13.42 20.05 1.41
CA ASP A 19 -14.13 19.01 2.14
C ASP A 19 -13.24 17.83 2.54
N GLY A 20 -13.73 17.06 3.51
CA GLY A 20 -13.12 15.81 3.97
C GLY A 20 -12.04 15.97 5.04
N HIS A 21 -11.41 14.84 5.36
CA HIS A 21 -10.44 14.74 6.44
C HIS A 21 -9.01 14.95 5.92
N ILE A 22 -8.54 16.19 5.93
CA ILE A 22 -7.20 16.55 5.45
C ILE A 22 -6.21 16.48 6.62
N PRO A 23 -4.99 15.93 6.44
CA PRO A 23 -3.95 15.97 7.47
C PRO A 23 -3.82 17.37 8.07
N ALA A 24 -3.80 17.49 9.39
CA ALA A 24 -3.81 18.78 10.08
C ALA A 24 -2.66 19.71 9.64
N LEU A 25 -1.49 19.15 9.32
CA LEU A 25 -0.36 19.89 8.75
C LEU A 25 -0.74 20.69 7.48
N ASP A 26 -1.65 20.15 6.68
CA ASP A 26 -2.11 20.74 5.42
C ASP A 26 -3.43 21.50 5.55
N ARG A 27 -4.30 21.09 6.48
CA ARG A 27 -5.54 21.82 6.79
C ARG A 27 -5.24 23.22 7.32
N TYR A 28 -4.31 23.36 8.26
CA TYR A 28 -3.99 24.66 8.85
C TYR A 28 -3.09 25.48 7.93
N ASP A 29 -3.46 26.74 7.67
CA ASP A 29 -2.73 27.64 6.77
C ASP A 29 -2.16 28.89 7.47
N GLY A 30 -1.90 28.79 8.77
CA GLY A 30 -1.19 29.83 9.51
C GLY A 30 0.29 29.97 9.09
N PRO A 31 0.96 31.06 9.49
CA PRO A 31 2.36 31.33 9.09
C PRO A 31 3.34 30.20 9.45
N MET A 32 3.21 29.57 10.62
CA MET A 32 4.07 28.45 11.02
C MET A 32 3.94 27.24 10.09
N TYR A 33 2.70 26.89 9.70
CA TYR A 33 2.44 25.79 8.79
C TYR A 33 2.99 26.07 7.39
N ARG A 34 2.94 27.33 6.92
CA ARG A 34 3.56 27.74 5.65
C ARG A 34 5.08 27.62 5.67
N VAL A 35 5.74 27.98 6.79
CA VAL A 35 7.18 27.77 6.99
C VAL A 35 7.52 26.28 6.94
N LEU A 36 6.79 25.46 7.69
CA LEU A 36 6.97 24.01 7.73
C LEU A 36 6.77 23.37 6.36
N ARG A 37 5.65 23.66 5.67
CA ARG A 37 5.39 23.13 4.33
C ARG A 37 6.42 23.60 3.31
N LYS A 38 6.95 24.82 3.44
CA LYS A 38 8.06 25.26 2.59
C LYS A 38 9.30 24.40 2.80
N PHE A 39 9.67 24.13 4.06
CA PHE A 39 10.79 23.27 4.39
C PHE A 39 10.62 21.84 3.84
N LEU A 40 9.46 21.22 4.07
CA LEU A 40 9.13 19.86 3.60
C LEU A 40 8.95 19.73 2.08
N ARG A 41 8.88 20.86 1.36
CA ARG A 41 8.87 20.86 -0.11
C ARG A 41 10.25 20.63 -0.70
N GLU A 42 11.27 21.08 0.02
CA GLU A 42 12.67 21.08 -0.42
C GLU A 42 13.45 19.90 0.17
N ARG A 43 12.93 19.29 1.25
CA ARG A 43 13.59 18.24 2.02
C ARG A 43 12.63 17.09 2.35
N GLU A 44 13.17 15.89 2.54
CA GLU A 44 12.39 14.79 3.09
C GLU A 44 12.04 15.05 4.56
N TRP A 45 11.04 14.34 5.07
CA TRP A 45 10.69 14.43 6.48
C TRP A 45 11.90 13.99 7.34
N PRO A 46 12.44 14.85 8.22
CA PRO A 46 13.62 14.49 9.01
C PRO A 46 13.33 13.33 9.96
N GLN A 47 14.25 12.35 10.04
CA GLN A 47 14.09 11.18 10.91
C GLN A 47 14.05 11.57 12.41
N ASP A 48 14.64 12.72 12.75
CA ASP A 48 14.70 13.28 14.10
C ASP A 48 13.63 14.36 14.36
N LEU A 49 12.59 14.47 13.53
CA LEU A 49 11.50 15.45 13.70
C LEU A 49 10.14 14.78 13.88
N SER A 50 9.46 15.17 14.96
CA SER A 50 8.07 14.83 15.24
C SER A 50 7.24 16.11 15.36
N ILE A 51 6.02 16.10 14.85
CA ILE A 51 5.16 17.30 14.81
C ILE A 51 3.81 17.01 15.46
N GLY A 52 3.58 17.71 16.57
CA GLY A 52 2.30 17.77 17.26
C GLY A 52 1.52 19.04 16.89
N VAL A 53 0.21 18.98 17.06
CA VAL A 53 -0.71 20.09 16.91
C VAL A 53 -1.57 20.19 18.17
N LEU A 54 -1.63 21.39 18.75
CA LEU A 54 -2.54 21.74 19.83
C LEU A 54 -3.68 22.58 19.26
N SER A 55 -4.90 22.07 19.31
CA SER A 55 -6.08 22.77 18.80
C SER A 55 -7.18 22.90 19.84
N ALA A 56 -8.01 23.94 19.67
CA ALA A 56 -9.16 24.19 20.54
C ALA A 56 -10.24 23.09 20.43
N GLU A 57 -10.34 22.46 19.27
CA GLU A 57 -11.36 21.45 18.98
C GLU A 57 -10.92 20.04 19.36
N HIS A 58 -9.65 19.71 19.13
CA HIS A 58 -9.16 18.33 19.22
C HIS A 58 -8.09 18.11 20.31
N GLY A 59 -7.74 19.14 21.08
CA GLY A 59 -6.66 19.05 22.06
C GLY A 59 -5.30 18.86 21.40
N LEU A 60 -4.41 18.09 22.03
CA LEU A 60 -3.10 17.74 21.51
C LEU A 60 -3.15 16.45 20.68
N PHE A 61 -2.62 16.47 19.46
CA PHE A 61 -2.59 15.32 18.56
C PHE A 61 -1.50 15.46 17.49
N GLY A 62 -1.14 14.37 16.80
CA GLY A 62 -0.10 14.38 15.76
C GLY A 62 -0.56 15.01 14.45
N SER A 63 0.36 15.68 13.75
CA SER A 63 0.07 16.50 12.57
C SER A 63 -0.52 15.74 11.38
N LEU A 64 -0.41 14.42 11.35
CA LEU A 64 -0.98 13.58 10.28
C LEU A 64 -2.44 13.18 10.51
N LYS A 65 -3.02 13.49 11.68
CA LYS A 65 -4.45 13.28 11.92
C LYS A 65 -5.26 14.04 10.87
N GLY A 66 -6.13 13.35 10.15
CA GLY A 66 -7.11 13.96 9.26
C GLY A 66 -8.15 14.75 10.08
N ILE A 67 -8.39 16.00 9.71
CA ILE A 67 -9.36 16.89 10.35
C ILE A 67 -10.25 17.60 9.33
N GLU A 68 -11.50 17.81 9.70
CA GLU A 68 -12.45 18.62 8.93
C GLU A 68 -12.21 20.11 9.17
N ASN A 69 -12.85 20.95 8.36
CA ASN A 69 -12.86 22.38 8.60
C ASN A 69 -13.76 22.69 9.81
N TYR A 70 -13.32 23.59 10.68
CA TYR A 70 -14.06 24.00 11.88
C TYR A 70 -13.67 25.43 12.28
N ASP A 71 -14.56 26.12 13.00
CA ASP A 71 -14.31 27.49 13.47
C ASP A 71 -14.39 27.60 15.00
N ARG A 72 -13.36 27.06 15.67
CA ARG A 72 -13.18 27.18 17.12
C ARG A 72 -11.80 27.73 17.44
N ARG A 73 -11.77 28.83 18.19
CA ARG A 73 -10.55 29.53 18.58
C ARG A 73 -10.10 29.13 19.99
N MET A 74 -8.79 28.98 20.18
CA MET A 74 -8.22 28.75 21.50
C MET A 74 -8.33 30.02 22.38
N ASN A 75 -8.67 29.83 23.64
CA ASN A 75 -8.60 30.84 24.69
C ASN A 75 -8.12 30.18 26.00
N LYS A 76 -7.85 30.97 27.04
CA LYS A 76 -7.32 30.46 28.31
C LYS A 76 -8.25 29.44 29.00
N THR A 77 -9.56 29.63 28.91
CA THR A 77 -10.55 28.71 29.50
C THR A 77 -10.50 27.35 28.81
N ILE A 78 -10.58 27.35 27.47
CA ILE A 78 -10.45 26.12 26.66
C ILE A 78 -9.09 25.47 26.89
N ALA A 79 -8.01 26.25 27.00
CA ALA A 79 -6.69 25.70 27.26
C ALA A 79 -6.62 24.99 28.61
N ALA A 80 -7.21 25.56 29.65
CA ALA A 80 -7.29 24.92 30.97
C ALA A 80 -8.15 23.64 30.93
N GLU A 81 -9.29 23.66 30.24
CA GLU A 81 -10.13 22.47 30.02
C GLU A 81 -9.35 21.35 29.30
N LYS A 82 -8.54 21.71 28.31
CA LYS A 82 -7.74 20.77 27.52
C LYS A 82 -6.47 20.27 28.21
N ALA A 83 -6.07 20.85 29.34
CA ALA A 83 -4.81 20.51 30.00
C ALA A 83 -4.73 19.03 30.39
N HIS A 84 -5.79 18.47 30.97
CA HIS A 84 -5.87 17.05 31.33
C HIS A 84 -5.77 16.14 30.10
N GLU A 85 -6.50 16.48 29.01
CA GLU A 85 -6.43 15.72 27.75
C GLU A 85 -5.01 15.75 27.16
N CYS A 86 -4.34 16.91 27.20
CA CYS A 86 -2.98 17.05 26.69
C CYS A 86 -1.97 16.23 27.50
N LEU A 87 -2.09 16.23 28.83
CA LEU A 87 -1.24 15.40 29.71
C LEU A 87 -1.34 13.91 29.31
N ALA A 88 -2.56 13.39 29.14
CA ALA A 88 -2.76 11.99 28.75
C ALA A 88 -2.18 11.66 27.37
N VAL A 89 -2.08 12.63 26.47
CA VAL A 89 -1.41 12.46 25.16
C VAL A 89 0.11 12.49 25.31
N LEU A 90 0.64 13.42 26.11
CA LEU A 90 2.07 13.50 26.40
C LEU A 90 2.59 12.24 27.09
N GLU A 91 1.81 11.64 28.00
CA GLU A 91 2.14 10.34 28.62
C GLU A 91 2.35 9.25 27.57
N LYS A 92 1.48 9.18 26.55
CA LYS A 92 1.60 8.23 25.44
C LYS A 92 2.79 8.53 24.54
N TRP A 93 3.19 9.79 24.44
CA TRP A 93 4.33 10.21 23.60
C TRP A 93 5.67 10.21 24.34
N ARG A 94 5.67 10.02 25.67
CA ARG A 94 6.86 10.04 26.52
C ARG A 94 7.93 9.08 26.02
N ASP A 95 7.52 7.86 25.68
CA ASP A 95 8.44 6.79 25.29
C ASP A 95 8.74 6.83 23.76
N GLY A 96 8.35 7.91 23.07
CA GLY A 96 8.58 8.13 21.64
C GLY A 96 10.00 8.55 21.25
N GLY A 97 10.93 8.62 22.22
CA GLY A 97 12.33 8.99 22.00
C GLY A 97 12.56 10.49 21.77
N HIS A 98 11.70 11.35 22.31
CA HIS A 98 11.82 12.80 22.20
C HIS A 98 12.81 13.34 23.23
N GLY A 99 13.88 14.01 22.78
CA GLY A 99 14.86 14.64 23.67
C GLY A 99 14.40 16.00 24.21
N ALA A 100 13.62 16.74 23.42
CA ALA A 100 13.01 18.00 23.85
C ALA A 100 11.76 18.34 23.02
N SER A 101 10.84 19.08 23.63
CA SER A 101 9.66 19.67 22.99
C SER A 101 9.85 21.16 22.72
N TYR A 102 9.49 21.64 21.54
CA TYR A 102 9.64 23.04 21.13
C TYR A 102 8.27 23.66 20.89
N LEU A 103 7.99 24.77 21.56
CA LEU A 103 6.66 25.37 21.67
C LEU A 103 6.64 26.79 21.06
N PRO A 104 6.41 26.95 19.74
CA PRO A 104 6.08 28.24 19.10
C PRO A 104 4.65 28.71 19.44
N LEU A 105 4.21 28.52 20.68
CA LEU A 105 2.83 28.71 21.12
C LEU A 105 2.60 30.10 21.71
N GLY A 106 1.38 30.62 21.56
CA GLY A 106 0.94 31.86 22.20
C GLY A 106 0.54 31.65 23.66
N LYS A 107 0.44 32.74 24.42
CA LYS A 107 0.01 32.73 25.84
C LYS A 107 -1.34 32.05 26.10
N ASP A 108 -2.21 32.02 25.10
CA ASP A 108 -3.52 31.38 25.20
C ASP A 108 -3.45 29.86 25.02
N TYR A 109 -2.35 29.32 24.50
CA TYR A 109 -2.16 27.89 24.25
C TYR A 109 -1.30 27.22 25.32
N LEU A 110 -0.27 27.92 25.81
CA LEU A 110 0.70 27.36 26.77
C LEU A 110 0.05 26.70 28.01
N PRO A 111 -1.03 27.26 28.62
CA PRO A 111 -1.68 26.62 29.77
C PRO A 111 -2.21 25.21 29.52
N ALA A 112 -2.45 24.83 28.26
CA ALA A 112 -2.94 23.49 27.92
C ALA A 112 -1.85 22.42 27.91
N VAL A 113 -0.58 22.78 27.68
CA VAL A 113 0.47 21.78 27.39
C VAL A 113 1.64 21.86 28.35
N GLN A 114 2.02 23.06 28.78
CA GLN A 114 3.19 23.26 29.63
C GLN A 114 3.09 22.57 30.99
N PRO A 115 1.95 22.62 31.71
CA PRO A 115 1.81 21.89 32.98
C PRO A 115 2.01 20.37 32.83
N GLY A 116 1.60 19.81 31.70
CA GLY A 116 1.79 18.39 31.41
C GLY A 116 3.26 18.03 31.12
N LEU A 117 3.97 18.90 30.38
CA LEU A 117 5.40 18.74 30.14
C LEU A 117 6.21 18.84 31.43
N ASP A 118 5.89 19.81 32.29
CA ASP A 118 6.51 19.99 33.61
C ASP A 118 6.29 18.77 34.52
N SER A 119 5.03 18.32 34.64
CA SER A 119 4.63 17.16 35.44
C SER A 119 5.38 15.89 35.04
N LEU A 120 5.57 15.68 33.73
CA LEU A 120 6.26 14.53 33.18
C LEU A 120 7.78 14.69 33.10
N ASN A 121 8.33 15.83 33.54
CA ASN A 121 9.75 16.18 33.39
C ASN A 121 10.26 16.07 31.94
N ILE A 122 9.42 16.40 30.96
CA ILE A 122 9.81 16.41 29.55
C ILE A 122 10.54 17.74 29.27
N PRO A 123 11.81 17.71 28.82
CA PRO A 123 12.53 18.92 28.47
C PRO A 123 11.77 19.69 27.39
N HIS A 124 11.59 20.99 27.59
CA HIS A 124 10.89 21.81 26.61
C HIS A 124 11.41 23.24 26.56
N GLU A 125 11.25 23.86 25.38
CA GLU A 125 11.63 25.24 25.10
C GLU A 125 10.42 25.99 24.53
N THR A 126 10.04 27.10 25.18
CA THR A 126 9.03 28.01 24.64
C THR A 126 9.71 29.10 23.83
N PHE A 127 9.33 29.22 22.56
CA PHE A 127 9.89 30.27 21.71
C PHE A 127 9.35 31.64 22.12
N ASN A 128 10.25 32.61 22.16
CA ASN A 128 9.97 33.95 22.63
C ASN A 128 9.65 34.91 21.48
N GLY A 129 9.12 36.08 21.82
CA GLY A 129 8.89 37.17 20.87
C GLY A 129 7.57 37.09 20.09
N GLY A 130 7.45 37.95 19.09
CA GLY A 130 6.31 38.01 18.17
C GLY A 130 6.28 36.84 17.17
N ILE A 131 5.23 36.78 16.34
CA ILE A 131 5.08 35.69 15.37
C ILE A 131 6.25 35.59 14.37
N GLY A 132 6.84 36.73 13.98
CA GLY A 132 8.02 36.78 13.11
C GLY A 132 9.26 36.14 13.74
N GLU A 133 9.54 36.45 14.99
CA GLU A 133 10.66 35.90 15.74
C GLU A 133 10.48 34.40 15.99
N LYS A 134 9.25 33.97 16.33
CA LYS A 134 8.93 32.54 16.46
C LYS A 134 9.11 31.78 15.15
N MET A 135 8.76 32.38 14.00
CA MET A 135 8.99 31.75 12.70
C MET A 135 10.49 31.58 12.41
N SER A 136 11.31 32.56 12.78
CA SER A 136 12.78 32.47 12.66
C SER A 136 13.35 31.34 13.53
N GLN A 137 12.86 31.21 14.76
CA GLN A 137 13.23 30.12 15.67
C GLN A 137 12.80 28.74 15.11
N VAL A 138 11.57 28.62 14.59
CA VAL A 138 11.11 27.39 13.91
C VAL A 138 11.99 27.05 12.71
N LYS A 139 12.33 28.03 11.87
CA LYS A 139 13.22 27.80 10.72
C LYS A 139 14.60 27.33 11.15
N THR A 140 15.14 27.91 12.22
CA THR A 140 16.43 27.51 12.80
C THR A 140 16.37 26.07 13.31
N LEU A 141 15.31 25.71 14.05
CA LEU A 141 15.06 24.35 14.53
C LEU A 141 15.01 23.35 13.35
N LEU A 142 14.22 23.66 12.32
CA LEU A 142 14.07 22.80 11.15
C LEU A 142 15.39 22.61 10.41
N ASN A 143 16.18 23.68 10.22
CA ASN A 143 17.49 23.60 9.58
C ASN A 143 18.53 22.80 10.39
N ALA A 144 18.31 22.62 11.70
CA ALA A 144 19.16 21.80 12.56
C ALA A 144 18.72 20.32 12.63
N THR A 145 17.71 19.91 11.86
CA THR A 145 17.27 18.51 11.76
C THR A 145 18.13 17.72 10.76
N SER A 146 18.17 16.40 10.95
CA SER A 146 18.88 15.48 10.05
C SER A 146 17.97 15.07 8.90
N THR A 147 18.13 15.73 7.75
CA THR A 147 17.32 15.47 6.55
C THR A 147 18.11 15.66 5.27
N ILE A 148 17.68 14.96 4.22
CA ILE A 148 18.23 15.02 2.87
C ILE A 148 17.33 15.88 1.95
N PRO A 149 17.86 16.40 0.83
CA PRO A 149 17.04 17.02 -0.19
C PRO A 149 15.93 16.08 -0.64
N ARG A 150 14.74 16.64 -0.88
CA ARG A 150 13.59 15.84 -1.29
C ARG A 150 13.86 15.20 -2.65
N ARG A 151 13.64 13.88 -2.75
CA ARG A 151 13.66 13.17 -4.03
C ARG A 151 12.66 13.83 -4.99
N LYS A 152 13.15 14.23 -6.16
CA LYS A 152 12.28 14.61 -7.28
C LYS A 152 11.87 13.34 -8.01
N ALA A 153 10.57 13.17 -8.23
CA ALA A 153 10.10 12.08 -9.06
C ALA A 153 10.74 12.19 -10.46
N ALA A 154 11.37 11.10 -10.92
CA ALA A 154 11.92 11.06 -12.28
C ALA A 154 10.77 11.26 -13.27
N GLN A 155 10.94 12.15 -14.26
CA GLN A 155 10.03 12.19 -15.39
C GLN A 155 10.24 10.92 -16.21
N VAL A 156 9.19 10.15 -16.45
CA VAL A 156 9.25 8.95 -17.28
C VAL A 156 8.60 9.28 -18.61
N GLU A 157 9.36 9.12 -19.69
CA GLU A 157 8.84 9.35 -21.04
C GLU A 157 7.87 8.22 -21.43
N GLY A 158 6.81 8.57 -22.14
CA GLY A 158 5.85 7.62 -22.68
C GLY A 158 6.28 7.09 -24.05
N GLY A 159 5.97 5.82 -24.33
CA GLY A 159 6.19 5.16 -25.61
C GLY A 159 7.63 4.70 -25.85
N THR A 160 8.42 4.52 -24.79
CA THR A 160 9.82 4.06 -24.89
C THR A 160 9.92 2.58 -25.32
N GLY A 161 8.87 1.80 -25.07
CA GLY A 161 8.85 0.34 -25.27
C GLY A 161 9.32 -0.45 -24.05
N GLN A 162 9.80 0.22 -23.00
CA GLN A 162 10.02 -0.39 -21.70
C GLN A 162 8.70 -0.42 -20.91
N THR A 163 8.36 -1.57 -20.32
CA THR A 163 7.15 -1.72 -19.51
C THR A 163 7.51 -1.89 -18.04
N ASN A 164 6.98 -1.01 -17.18
CA ASN A 164 7.13 -1.09 -15.74
C ASN A 164 6.00 -1.92 -15.11
N TYR A 165 6.36 -2.84 -14.21
CA TYR A 165 5.41 -3.62 -13.41
C TYR A 165 5.34 -3.11 -11.97
N PHE A 166 4.17 -2.70 -11.52
CA PHE A 166 3.91 -2.34 -10.13
C PHE A 166 3.20 -3.46 -9.37
N LEU A 167 3.69 -3.80 -8.18
CA LEU A 167 2.99 -4.71 -7.26
C LEU A 167 2.06 -3.88 -6.35
N PRO A 168 0.73 -4.09 -6.40
CA PRO A 168 -0.18 -3.49 -5.42
C PRO A 168 0.07 -4.09 -4.04
N ASP A 169 0.29 -3.23 -3.04
CA ASP A 169 0.45 -3.62 -1.63
C ASP A 169 -0.90 -3.67 -0.89
N TRP A 170 -1.06 -4.72 -0.08
CA TRP A 170 -2.18 -4.85 0.86
C TRP A 170 -1.70 -5.37 2.23
N ASP A 171 -0.72 -4.68 2.83
CA ASP A 171 -0.14 -5.07 4.12
C ASP A 171 0.54 -6.44 4.03
N ASP A 172 1.38 -6.62 2.99
CA ASP A 172 2.08 -7.87 2.67
C ASP A 172 3.33 -8.11 3.54
N LEU A 173 3.13 -7.89 4.84
CA LEU A 173 4.08 -8.13 5.92
C LEU A 173 4.18 -9.61 6.30
N LEU A 174 5.40 -10.00 6.70
CA LEU A 174 5.84 -11.34 7.04
C LEU A 174 6.71 -11.30 8.30
N ASP A 175 6.62 -12.32 9.13
CA ASP A 175 7.51 -12.51 10.29
C ASP A 175 8.84 -13.12 9.77
N PRO A 176 9.98 -12.42 9.85
CA PRO A 176 11.27 -12.94 9.40
C PRO A 176 11.76 -14.13 10.22
N GLY A 177 11.37 -14.21 11.51
CA GLY A 177 11.75 -15.27 12.43
C GLY A 177 10.71 -16.39 12.57
N PHE A 178 9.77 -16.52 11.64
CA PHE A 178 8.72 -17.52 11.71
C PHE A 178 9.30 -18.94 11.71
N ASP A 179 8.91 -19.75 12.69
CA ASP A 179 9.32 -21.15 12.78
C ASP A 179 8.42 -22.01 11.88
N PHE A 180 8.95 -22.46 10.75
CA PHE A 180 8.21 -23.29 9.81
C PHE A 180 8.08 -24.77 10.24
N GLU A 181 8.91 -25.25 11.16
CA GLU A 181 8.83 -26.62 11.67
C GLU A 181 7.71 -26.72 12.72
N ASN A 182 7.67 -25.76 13.66
CA ASN A 182 6.68 -25.73 14.75
C ASN A 182 5.44 -24.87 14.44
N ASP A 183 5.45 -24.14 13.32
CA ASP A 183 4.35 -23.30 12.86
C ASP A 183 3.97 -22.17 13.83
N SER A 184 4.99 -21.55 14.43
CA SER A 184 4.87 -20.51 15.45
C SER A 184 5.51 -19.20 15.02
N PHE A 185 4.87 -18.10 15.40
CA PHE A 185 5.44 -16.76 15.25
C PHE A 185 6.60 -16.53 16.22
N SER A 186 7.58 -15.72 15.81
CA SER A 186 8.73 -15.34 16.65
C SER A 186 8.36 -14.48 17.87
N GLY A 187 7.14 -13.94 17.90
CA GLY A 187 6.60 -13.12 18.96
C GLY A 187 5.07 -12.99 18.89
N PRO A 188 4.42 -12.53 19.97
CA PRO A 188 2.96 -12.39 20.07
C PRO A 188 2.39 -11.23 19.26
N THR A 189 3.17 -10.16 19.04
CA THR A 189 2.73 -8.93 18.33
C THR A 189 3.54 -8.69 17.06
N ARG A 190 3.01 -7.92 16.11
CA ARG A 190 3.74 -7.57 14.87
C ARG A 190 5.01 -6.79 15.16
N GLU A 191 4.94 -5.92 16.16
CA GLU A 191 6.02 -5.08 16.61
C GLU A 191 7.16 -5.93 17.20
N GLU A 192 6.86 -6.90 18.06
CA GLU A 192 7.86 -7.82 18.63
C GLU A 192 8.50 -8.73 17.58
N ARG A 193 7.73 -9.15 16.57
CA ARG A 193 8.23 -9.94 15.44
C ARG A 193 9.05 -9.12 14.45
N SER A 194 8.99 -7.79 14.54
CA SER A 194 9.55 -6.88 13.54
C SER A 194 9.11 -7.26 12.12
N ASP A 195 7.81 -7.50 11.91
CA ASP A 195 7.30 -7.96 10.61
C ASP A 195 7.78 -7.04 9.46
N GLU A 196 8.38 -7.63 8.42
CA GLU A 196 8.91 -6.91 7.26
C GLU A 196 8.09 -7.19 6.01
N HIS A 197 8.05 -6.22 5.09
CA HIS A 197 7.37 -6.41 3.82
C HIS A 197 8.08 -7.47 2.95
N CYS A 198 7.31 -8.29 2.24
CA CYS A 198 7.86 -9.37 1.42
C CYS A 198 8.89 -8.91 0.36
N CYS A 199 8.81 -7.67 -0.13
CA CYS A 199 9.81 -7.13 -1.06
C CYS A 199 11.18 -6.92 -0.41
N ARG A 200 11.21 -6.54 0.86
CA ARG A 200 12.43 -6.35 1.61
C ARG A 200 13.12 -7.68 1.89
N LEU A 201 12.34 -8.68 2.31
CA LEU A 201 12.83 -10.03 2.54
C LEU A 201 13.24 -10.78 1.25
N MET A 202 12.78 -10.35 0.08
CA MET A 202 13.18 -10.92 -1.22
C MET A 202 14.54 -10.38 -1.71
N GLN A 203 15.10 -9.34 -1.07
CA GLN A 203 16.39 -8.80 -1.47
C GLN A 203 17.51 -9.85 -1.40
N PRO A 204 18.50 -9.80 -2.32
CA PRO A 204 18.73 -8.75 -3.33
C PRO A 204 17.88 -8.88 -4.60
N LYS A 205 17.00 -9.89 -4.72
CA LYS A 205 16.15 -10.05 -5.89
C LYS A 205 14.98 -9.06 -5.88
N ARG A 206 14.61 -8.56 -7.05
CA ARG A 206 13.52 -7.58 -7.26
C ARG A 206 12.28 -8.27 -7.82
N MET A 207 11.10 -7.94 -7.29
CA MET A 207 9.83 -8.53 -7.73
C MET A 207 8.98 -7.59 -8.61
N SER A 208 9.33 -6.31 -8.67
CA SER A 208 8.54 -5.31 -9.38
C SER A 208 9.36 -4.05 -9.60
N ASP A 209 8.96 -3.24 -10.59
CA ASP A 209 9.55 -1.93 -10.84
C ASP A 209 9.16 -0.90 -9.78
N GLY A 210 8.10 -1.17 -9.03
CA GLY A 210 7.67 -0.35 -7.91
C GLY A 210 6.55 -0.99 -7.11
N ILE A 211 6.09 -0.26 -6.11
CA ILE A 211 4.93 -0.64 -5.29
C ILE A 211 3.82 0.36 -5.53
N LEU A 212 2.64 -0.17 -5.81
CA LEU A 212 1.41 0.62 -5.86
C LEU A 212 0.72 0.55 -4.50
N VAL A 213 0.42 1.71 -3.92
CA VAL A 213 -0.22 1.82 -2.60
C VAL A 213 -1.52 2.60 -2.74
N SER A 214 -2.60 1.98 -2.31
CA SER A 214 -3.95 2.55 -2.44
C SER A 214 -4.33 3.41 -1.24
N LEU A 215 -4.88 4.59 -1.48
CA LEU A 215 -5.43 5.46 -0.43
C LEU A 215 -6.67 4.85 0.24
N ALA A 216 -7.27 3.80 -0.33
CA ALA A 216 -8.31 3.00 0.31
C ALA A 216 -7.91 2.49 1.70
N GLN A 217 -6.61 2.31 1.96
CA GLN A 217 -6.09 1.94 3.28
C GLN A 217 -6.55 2.91 4.38
N GLN A 218 -6.84 4.19 4.07
CA GLN A 218 -7.40 5.17 5.00
C GLN A 218 -8.76 4.77 5.58
N GLY A 219 -9.52 3.91 4.88
CA GLY A 219 -10.78 3.33 5.35
C GLY A 219 -10.61 2.01 6.11
N THR A 220 -9.37 1.54 6.31
CA THR A 220 -9.08 0.24 6.93
C THR A 220 -8.24 0.38 8.20
N SER A 221 -8.15 -0.71 8.97
CA SER A 221 -7.25 -0.80 10.12
C SER A 221 -5.84 -1.27 9.78
N ARG A 222 -5.52 -1.50 8.49
CA ARG A 222 -4.27 -2.12 8.03
C ARG A 222 -3.56 -1.26 6.97
N GLY A 223 -2.27 -1.55 6.77
CA GLY A 223 -1.44 -0.89 5.79
C GLY A 223 -0.82 0.41 6.29
N PRO A 224 0.26 0.87 5.64
CA PRO A 224 1.03 2.02 6.10
C PRO A 224 0.31 3.36 5.93
N LEU A 225 -0.74 3.41 5.08
CA LEU A 225 -1.60 4.57 4.93
C LEU A 225 -2.92 4.44 5.69
N ARG A 226 -3.02 3.58 6.71
CA ARG A 226 -4.21 3.55 7.56
C ARG A 226 -4.46 4.89 8.22
N ARG A 227 -5.72 5.21 8.49
CA ARG A 227 -6.04 6.40 9.28
C ARG A 227 -5.49 6.23 10.70
N LEU A 228 -4.64 7.17 11.11
CA LEU A 228 -4.01 7.16 12.42
C LEU A 228 -4.90 7.86 13.43
N ARG A 229 -5.00 7.30 14.64
CA ARG A 229 -5.56 8.06 15.76
C ARG A 229 -4.55 9.14 16.12
N GLY A 230 -5.02 10.36 16.35
CA GLY A 230 -4.14 11.51 16.59
C GLY A 230 -3.22 11.37 17.81
N THR A 231 -3.49 10.43 18.72
CA THR A 231 -2.67 10.18 19.90
C THR A 231 -1.58 9.12 19.69
N GLU A 232 -1.57 8.44 18.54
CA GLU A 232 -0.54 7.45 18.19
C GLU A 232 0.78 8.15 17.83
N LEU A 233 1.92 7.56 18.19
CA LEU A 233 3.25 8.07 17.81
C LEU A 233 3.41 8.18 16.28
N GLY A 234 2.82 7.24 15.53
CA GLY A 234 2.81 7.29 14.06
C GLY A 234 2.12 8.52 13.49
N ALA A 235 1.26 9.21 14.25
CA ALA A 235 0.59 10.42 13.78
C ALA A 235 1.51 11.67 13.80
N LEU A 236 2.68 11.57 14.44
CA LEU A 236 3.65 12.66 14.58
C LEU A 236 4.57 12.84 13.36
N ALA A 237 4.74 11.80 12.53
CA ALA A 237 5.61 11.79 11.37
C ALA A 237 5.21 10.66 10.40
N PRO A 238 5.31 10.85 9.08
CA PRO A 238 4.91 9.82 8.12
C PRO A 238 5.88 8.65 8.17
N LEU A 239 5.36 7.44 7.99
CA LEU A 239 6.20 6.26 7.78
C LEU A 239 6.98 6.43 6.47
N PRO A 240 8.32 6.29 6.45
CA PRO A 240 9.10 6.38 5.22
C PRO A 240 8.82 5.16 4.32
N LEU A 241 7.85 5.28 3.41
CA LEU A 241 7.35 4.17 2.60
C LEU A 241 8.44 3.47 1.78
N ARG A 242 9.41 4.23 1.24
CA ARG A 242 10.52 3.64 0.46
C ARG A 242 11.34 2.68 1.32
N GLU A 243 11.66 3.06 2.54
CA GLU A 243 12.38 2.21 3.50
C GLU A 243 11.51 1.04 3.95
N HIS A 244 10.23 1.28 4.24
CA HIS A 244 9.26 0.26 4.63
C HIS A 244 9.20 -0.90 3.60
N TYR A 245 9.18 -0.57 2.31
CA TYR A 245 9.15 -1.57 1.24
C TYR A 245 10.53 -2.04 0.77
N GLY A 246 11.62 -1.43 1.24
CA GLY A 246 12.98 -1.73 0.79
C GLY A 246 13.24 -1.34 -0.67
N LEU A 247 12.74 -0.18 -1.11
CA LEU A 247 12.88 0.26 -2.50
C LEU A 247 14.27 0.84 -2.78
N THR A 248 14.85 0.43 -3.91
CA THR A 248 16.07 1.05 -4.44
C THR A 248 15.77 2.38 -5.14
N ASP A 249 16.81 3.11 -5.56
CA ASP A 249 16.65 4.35 -6.29
C ASP A 249 16.00 4.19 -7.67
N THR A 250 16.08 3.00 -8.25
CA THR A 250 15.46 2.66 -9.53
C THR A 250 14.02 2.14 -9.40
N GLN A 251 13.50 2.02 -8.18
CA GLN A 251 12.12 1.62 -7.92
C GLN A 251 11.23 2.83 -7.67
N HIS A 252 9.91 2.65 -7.83
CA HIS A 252 8.96 3.75 -7.70
C HIS A 252 7.84 3.46 -6.70
N LEU A 253 7.38 4.50 -5.99
CA LEU A 253 6.14 4.52 -5.23
C LEU A 253 5.03 5.12 -6.09
N PHE A 254 3.95 4.36 -6.28
CA PHE A 254 2.81 4.79 -7.09
C PHE A 254 1.53 4.80 -6.23
N GLY A 255 0.92 5.97 -6.09
CA GLY A 255 -0.31 6.18 -5.37
C GLY A 255 -1.54 5.94 -6.24
N ASP A 256 -2.44 5.08 -5.77
CA ASP A 256 -3.78 4.85 -6.32
C ASP A 256 -4.82 5.47 -5.36
N CYS A 257 -5.90 6.07 -5.88
CA CYS A 257 -6.93 6.67 -5.04
C CYS A 257 -7.87 5.62 -4.42
N GLY A 258 -7.88 4.40 -4.97
CA GLY A 258 -8.57 3.25 -4.40
C GLY A 258 -10.04 3.13 -4.79
N ALA A 259 -10.40 3.51 -6.01
CA ALA A 259 -11.80 3.60 -6.45
C ALA A 259 -12.61 2.30 -6.38
N PHE A 260 -11.95 1.14 -6.39
CA PHE A 260 -12.63 -0.13 -6.13
C PHE A 260 -13.24 -0.21 -4.72
N SER A 261 -12.67 0.48 -3.73
CA SER A 261 -13.12 0.42 -2.33
C SER A 261 -14.42 1.19 -2.07
N TYR A 262 -14.72 2.20 -2.88
CA TYR A 262 -15.92 3.03 -2.77
C TYR A 262 -16.82 2.92 -4.02
N VAL A 263 -16.70 1.85 -4.79
CA VAL A 263 -17.50 1.66 -6.01
C VAL A 263 -19.01 1.63 -5.76
N ASN A 264 -19.41 1.23 -4.55
CA ASN A 264 -20.80 1.17 -4.10
C ASN A 264 -21.34 2.52 -3.57
N GLU A 265 -20.45 3.48 -3.32
CA GLU A 265 -20.83 4.80 -2.86
C GLU A 265 -21.37 5.65 -4.02
N GLU A 266 -22.14 6.67 -3.70
CA GLU A 266 -22.67 7.63 -4.68
C GLU A 266 -21.57 8.57 -5.20
N VAL A 267 -20.64 8.93 -4.32
CA VAL A 267 -19.50 9.80 -4.61
C VAL A 267 -18.22 9.21 -4.02
N PRO A 268 -17.03 9.55 -4.57
CA PRO A 268 -15.77 9.12 -3.98
C PRO A 268 -15.61 9.53 -2.51
N THR A 269 -15.11 8.61 -1.69
CA THR A 269 -14.98 8.82 -0.22
C THR A 269 -13.73 9.58 0.19
N ILE A 270 -12.88 9.92 -0.79
CA ILE A 270 -11.66 10.69 -0.59
C ILE A 270 -11.73 11.98 -1.42
N SER A 271 -11.46 13.11 -0.77
CA SER A 271 -11.42 14.39 -1.47
C SER A 271 -10.11 14.58 -2.23
N VAL A 272 -10.16 15.41 -3.28
CA VAL A 272 -8.98 15.76 -4.09
C VAL A 272 -7.83 16.30 -3.22
N GLU A 273 -8.12 17.22 -2.30
CA GLU A 273 -7.11 17.81 -1.42
C GLU A 273 -6.55 16.79 -0.42
N GLN A 274 -7.38 15.85 0.07
CA GLN A 274 -6.88 14.76 0.91
C GLN A 274 -5.92 13.86 0.12
N ALA A 275 -6.26 13.49 -1.12
CA ALA A 275 -5.41 12.65 -1.96
C ALA A 275 -4.05 13.31 -2.25
N VAL A 276 -4.06 14.57 -2.71
CA VAL A 276 -2.83 15.35 -2.95
C VAL A 276 -1.99 15.48 -1.68
N SER A 277 -2.62 15.72 -0.53
CA SER A 277 -1.93 15.82 0.77
C SER A 277 -1.20 14.52 1.12
N LEU A 278 -1.88 13.38 0.97
CA LEU A 278 -1.31 12.08 1.33
C LEU A 278 -0.17 11.70 0.37
N TYR A 279 -0.32 11.88 -0.94
CA TYR A 279 0.76 11.59 -1.89
C TYR A 279 1.99 12.46 -1.65
N ASP A 280 1.80 13.74 -1.32
CA ASP A 280 2.88 14.66 -1.02
C ASP A 280 3.56 14.29 0.31
N LEU A 281 2.82 14.11 1.41
CA LEU A 281 3.39 13.83 2.72
C LEU A 281 4.16 12.51 2.80
N TYR A 282 3.73 11.50 2.04
CA TYR A 282 4.35 10.17 2.03
C TYR A 282 5.37 9.98 0.89
N ASN A 283 5.77 11.06 0.20
CA ASN A 283 6.83 11.05 -0.82
C ASN A 283 6.62 10.04 -1.95
N PHE A 284 5.41 10.01 -2.52
CA PHE A 284 5.15 9.23 -3.73
C PHE A 284 5.95 9.76 -4.93
N ASP A 285 6.33 8.87 -5.86
CA ASP A 285 6.87 9.27 -7.16
C ASP A 285 5.74 9.60 -8.14
N PHE A 286 4.64 8.85 -8.08
CA PHE A 286 3.43 9.05 -8.89
C PHE A 286 2.19 9.12 -7.99
N GLY A 287 1.27 10.03 -8.30
CA GLY A 287 0.00 10.17 -7.56
C GLY A 287 -1.18 10.28 -8.52
N THR A 288 -2.14 9.38 -8.38
CA THR A 288 -3.30 9.29 -9.30
C THR A 288 -4.43 10.22 -8.87
N SER A 289 -5.07 10.88 -9.84
CA SER A 289 -6.26 11.68 -9.58
C SER A 289 -7.40 10.81 -9.02
N VAL A 290 -8.27 11.42 -8.22
CA VAL A 290 -9.47 10.74 -7.70
C VAL A 290 -10.43 10.44 -8.85
N ASP A 291 -10.84 9.18 -9.00
CA ASP A 291 -11.80 8.74 -10.02
C ASP A 291 -13.02 8.02 -9.41
N HIS A 292 -14.00 7.73 -10.25
CA HIS A 292 -15.18 6.93 -9.91
C HIS A 292 -15.46 5.91 -11.02
N ILE A 293 -15.30 4.62 -10.71
CA ILE A 293 -15.45 3.54 -11.71
C ILE A 293 -16.92 3.42 -12.18
N PRO A 294 -17.21 3.50 -13.50
CA PRO A 294 -18.56 3.40 -14.06
C PRO A 294 -19.02 1.94 -14.24
N VAL A 295 -18.98 1.16 -13.15
CA VAL A 295 -19.39 -0.25 -13.13
C VAL A 295 -20.85 -0.44 -13.54
N GLY A 296 -21.17 -1.59 -14.13
CA GLY A 296 -22.56 -1.90 -14.49
C GLY A 296 -23.45 -2.23 -13.30
N LYS A 297 -22.88 -2.70 -12.18
CA LYS A 297 -23.64 -3.10 -10.98
C LYS A 297 -22.90 -2.72 -9.70
N ILE A 298 -23.66 -2.35 -8.68
CA ILE A 298 -23.19 -2.04 -7.32
C ILE A 298 -24.00 -2.80 -6.28
N SER A 299 -23.47 -2.93 -5.06
CA SER A 299 -24.25 -3.37 -3.92
C SER A 299 -24.83 -2.17 -3.18
N ARG A 300 -26.15 -2.10 -3.05
CA ARG A 300 -26.88 -1.08 -2.27
C ARG A 300 -27.79 -1.82 -1.29
N ASP A 301 -27.61 -1.57 0.01
CA ASP A 301 -28.36 -2.23 1.09
C ASP A 301 -28.33 -3.78 1.05
N GLY A 302 -27.22 -4.35 0.57
CA GLY A 302 -27.03 -5.79 0.43
C GLY A 302 -27.63 -6.41 -0.84
N GLU A 303 -28.33 -5.63 -1.66
CA GLU A 303 -28.85 -6.05 -2.96
C GLU A 303 -27.97 -5.58 -4.11
N LEU A 304 -27.95 -6.36 -5.19
CA LEU A 304 -27.20 -6.01 -6.40
C LEU A 304 -28.07 -5.18 -7.34
N VAL A 305 -27.72 -3.91 -7.49
CA VAL A 305 -28.44 -2.94 -8.32
C VAL A 305 -27.66 -2.67 -9.61
N THR A 306 -28.35 -2.66 -10.75
CA THR A 306 -27.77 -2.25 -12.05
C THR A 306 -27.81 -0.73 -12.14
N LEU A 307 -26.67 -0.11 -12.42
CA LEU A 307 -26.60 1.33 -12.67
C LEU A 307 -27.13 1.66 -14.07
N SER A 308 -27.90 2.74 -14.17
CA SER A 308 -28.32 3.31 -15.44
C SER A 308 -27.12 3.86 -16.23
N ASP A 309 -27.27 4.03 -17.54
CA ASP A 309 -26.22 4.65 -18.35
C ASP A 309 -25.97 6.12 -17.95
N GLU A 310 -27.01 6.82 -17.44
CA GLU A 310 -26.87 8.16 -16.87
C GLU A 310 -26.00 8.16 -15.60
N GLU A 311 -26.26 7.26 -14.64
CA GLU A 311 -25.42 7.13 -13.43
C GLU A 311 -23.97 6.79 -13.79
N ARG A 312 -23.77 5.90 -14.77
CA ARG A 312 -22.43 5.52 -15.24
C ARG A 312 -21.73 6.68 -15.94
N GLN A 313 -22.43 7.46 -16.75
CA GLN A 313 -21.88 8.66 -17.38
C GLN A 313 -21.54 9.73 -16.33
N ASN A 314 -22.40 9.94 -15.32
CA ASN A 314 -22.12 10.87 -14.22
C ASN A 314 -20.82 10.50 -13.46
N ARG A 315 -20.49 9.21 -13.33
CA ARG A 315 -19.22 8.75 -12.75
C ARG A 315 -18.01 9.07 -13.65
N VAL A 316 -18.15 8.97 -14.97
CA VAL A 316 -17.13 9.41 -15.94
C VAL A 316 -16.92 10.92 -15.84
N ASP A 317 -18.01 11.70 -15.80
CA ASP A 317 -17.95 13.16 -15.71
C ASP A 317 -17.34 13.63 -14.39
N THR A 318 -17.70 12.96 -13.28
CA THR A 318 -17.09 13.19 -11.95
C THR A 318 -15.60 12.90 -11.96
N THR A 319 -15.17 11.82 -12.61
CA THR A 319 -13.75 11.47 -12.78
C THR A 319 -13.00 12.59 -13.50
N ARG A 320 -13.55 13.08 -14.63
CA ARG A 320 -12.96 14.19 -15.39
C ARG A 320 -12.87 15.48 -14.59
N LYS A 321 -13.93 15.82 -13.82
CA LYS A 321 -13.94 16.99 -12.94
C LYS A 321 -12.84 16.89 -11.89
N TYR A 322 -12.75 15.76 -11.18
CA TYR A 322 -11.75 15.57 -10.13
C TYR A 322 -10.33 15.51 -10.68
N ALA A 323 -10.11 15.02 -11.90
CA ALA A 323 -8.82 15.12 -12.55
C ALA A 323 -8.40 16.57 -12.79
N LYS A 324 -9.32 17.46 -13.17
CA LYS A 324 -9.03 18.89 -13.31
C LYS A 324 -8.70 19.54 -11.97
N ASP A 325 -9.49 19.28 -10.94
CA ASP A 325 -9.27 19.81 -9.59
C ASP A 325 -7.93 19.30 -9.02
N PHE A 326 -7.60 18.03 -9.27
CA PHE A 326 -6.38 17.38 -8.79
C PHE A 326 -5.12 18.01 -9.37
N ILE A 327 -5.05 18.21 -10.68
CA ILE A 327 -3.86 18.81 -11.30
C ILE A 327 -3.68 20.27 -10.88
N ASP A 328 -4.76 21.01 -10.64
CA ASP A 328 -4.72 22.37 -10.11
C ASP A 328 -4.22 22.39 -8.66
N ALA A 329 -4.70 21.48 -7.81
CA ALA A 329 -4.26 21.33 -6.43
C ALA A 329 -2.76 20.97 -6.36
N VAL A 330 -2.29 20.04 -7.22
CA VAL A 330 -0.87 19.68 -7.35
C VAL A 330 -0.01 20.90 -7.71
N LYS A 331 -0.43 21.69 -8.73
CA LYS A 331 0.26 22.92 -9.15
C LYS A 331 0.29 23.97 -8.03
N LYS A 332 -0.85 24.23 -7.39
CA LYS A 332 -0.99 25.20 -6.29
C LYS A 332 -0.09 24.84 -5.10
N ARG A 333 -0.05 23.55 -4.73
CA ARG A 333 0.78 23.04 -3.65
C ARG A 333 2.26 22.94 -4.04
N LYS A 334 2.58 22.92 -5.34
CA LYS A 334 3.91 22.61 -5.87
C LYS A 334 4.40 21.25 -5.33
N ALA A 335 3.50 20.26 -5.34
CA ALA A 335 3.83 18.90 -4.93
C ALA A 335 4.91 18.33 -5.86
N GLN A 336 5.75 17.42 -5.34
CA GLN A 336 6.94 16.93 -6.05
C GLN A 336 6.72 15.61 -6.81
N PHE A 337 5.56 14.96 -6.64
CA PHE A 337 5.21 13.73 -7.36
C PHE A 337 4.69 14.04 -8.78
N ASN A 338 4.77 13.06 -9.68
CA ASN A 338 4.19 13.14 -11.02
C ASN A 338 2.67 12.88 -10.95
N PRO A 339 1.81 13.85 -11.34
CA PRO A 339 0.38 13.61 -11.37
C PRO A 339 0.01 12.65 -12.50
N VAL A 340 -0.77 11.61 -12.17
CA VAL A 340 -1.30 10.63 -13.12
C VAL A 340 -2.81 10.83 -13.22
N GLY A 341 -3.31 11.10 -14.41
CA GLY A 341 -4.74 11.28 -14.63
C GLY A 341 -5.42 9.94 -14.83
N ALA A 342 -6.28 9.53 -13.91
CA ALA A 342 -7.12 8.36 -14.08
C ALA A 342 -8.27 8.68 -15.05
N ILE A 343 -8.34 7.97 -16.17
CA ILE A 343 -9.44 8.07 -17.12
C ILE A 343 -10.38 6.87 -16.98
N GLN A 344 -11.66 7.14 -17.21
CA GLN A 344 -12.75 6.16 -17.25
C GLN A 344 -13.55 6.41 -18.53
N GLY A 345 -14.28 5.40 -18.98
CA GLY A 345 -15.14 5.51 -20.16
C GLY A 345 -16.10 4.32 -20.25
N LEU A 346 -17.18 4.50 -21.00
CA LEU A 346 -18.20 3.48 -21.27
C LEU A 346 -17.89 2.68 -22.55
N ASN A 347 -17.07 3.22 -23.44
CA ASN A 347 -16.67 2.64 -24.72
C ASN A 347 -15.25 3.11 -25.13
N PRO A 348 -14.61 2.46 -26.13
CA PRO A 348 -13.27 2.82 -26.60
C PRO A 348 -13.11 4.29 -27.01
N GLU A 349 -14.13 4.87 -27.65
CA GLU A 349 -14.13 6.24 -28.14
C GLU A 349 -14.00 7.25 -26.99
N GLN A 350 -14.77 7.07 -25.92
CA GLN A 350 -14.70 7.93 -24.72
C GLN A 350 -13.33 7.86 -24.02
N TYR A 351 -12.71 6.67 -23.98
CA TYR A 351 -11.33 6.56 -23.45
C TYR A 351 -10.34 7.33 -24.33
N ALA A 352 -10.46 7.24 -25.65
CA ALA A 352 -9.60 7.95 -26.59
C ALA A 352 -9.76 9.48 -26.48
N GLU A 353 -10.99 9.98 -26.38
CA GLU A 353 -11.29 11.41 -26.15
C GLU A 353 -10.70 11.89 -24.82
N SER A 354 -10.86 11.11 -23.75
CA SER A 354 -10.33 11.45 -22.43
C SER A 354 -8.81 11.63 -22.43
N VAL A 355 -8.07 10.88 -23.25
CA VAL A 355 -6.61 11.04 -23.37
C VAL A 355 -6.23 12.42 -23.88
N LEU A 356 -6.95 12.91 -24.90
CA LEU A 356 -6.71 14.22 -25.50
C LEU A 356 -7.04 15.33 -24.49
N ASP A 357 -8.20 15.25 -23.86
CA ASP A 357 -8.65 16.18 -22.83
C ASP A 357 -7.65 16.30 -21.67
N TYR A 358 -7.18 15.17 -21.15
CA TYR A 358 -6.26 15.14 -20.02
C TYR A 358 -4.89 15.70 -20.41
N TYR A 359 -4.45 15.45 -21.64
CA TYR A 359 -3.22 16.04 -22.15
C TYR A 359 -3.30 17.57 -22.19
N GLU A 360 -4.44 18.13 -22.60
CA GLU A 360 -4.71 19.58 -22.59
C GLU A 360 -4.76 20.16 -21.16
N MET A 361 -5.33 19.43 -20.19
CA MET A 361 -5.27 19.81 -18.76
C MET A 361 -3.83 19.92 -18.23
N GLY A 362 -2.90 19.22 -18.87
CA GLY A 362 -1.47 19.23 -18.56
C GLY A 362 -0.93 17.89 -18.04
N TYR A 363 -1.73 16.82 -18.08
CA TYR A 363 -1.24 15.48 -17.73
C TYR A 363 -0.23 14.98 -18.75
N ARG A 364 0.82 14.32 -18.25
CA ARG A 364 1.81 13.59 -19.05
C ARG A 364 1.87 12.10 -18.72
N HIS A 365 1.14 11.71 -17.68
CA HIS A 365 0.94 10.34 -17.25
C HIS A 365 -0.56 10.12 -17.14
N ILE A 366 -1.07 9.06 -17.77
CA ILE A 366 -2.49 8.74 -17.84
C ILE A 366 -2.66 7.26 -17.46
N ALA A 367 -3.66 6.96 -16.64
CA ALA A 367 -3.96 5.61 -16.22
C ALA A 367 -5.39 5.23 -16.60
N LEU A 368 -5.56 4.06 -17.22
CA LEU A 368 -6.86 3.55 -17.65
C LEU A 368 -7.47 2.74 -16.51
N GLY A 369 -8.55 3.26 -15.93
CA GLY A 369 -9.35 2.60 -14.91
C GLY A 369 -10.43 1.69 -15.51
N GLY A 370 -11.17 0.97 -14.66
CA GLY A 370 -12.38 0.25 -15.07
C GLY A 370 -12.18 -1.00 -15.94
N LEU A 371 -10.94 -1.36 -16.27
CA LEU A 371 -10.63 -2.44 -17.22
C LEU A 371 -10.72 -3.85 -16.62
N VAL A 372 -10.52 -4.00 -15.31
CA VAL A 372 -10.43 -5.31 -14.62
C VAL A 372 -11.58 -6.29 -14.94
N PRO A 373 -12.88 -5.87 -14.93
CA PRO A 373 -13.99 -6.78 -15.22
C PRO A 373 -14.18 -7.10 -16.72
N LEU A 374 -13.50 -6.38 -17.62
CA LEU A 374 -13.69 -6.51 -19.07
C LEU A 374 -12.98 -7.75 -19.64
N LYS A 375 -13.50 -8.24 -20.78
CA LYS A 375 -12.89 -9.33 -21.54
C LYS A 375 -11.69 -8.84 -22.35
N ASP A 376 -10.85 -9.78 -22.77
CA ASP A 376 -9.60 -9.47 -23.48
C ASP A 376 -9.84 -8.62 -24.76
N ASN A 377 -10.87 -8.94 -25.55
CA ASN A 377 -11.20 -8.21 -26.78
C ASN A 377 -11.69 -6.77 -26.52
N GLU A 378 -12.39 -6.55 -25.41
CA GLU A 378 -12.87 -5.22 -25.00
C GLU A 378 -11.70 -4.35 -24.54
N ILE A 379 -10.80 -4.92 -23.72
CA ILE A 379 -9.58 -4.25 -23.26
C ILE A 379 -8.70 -3.89 -24.47
N GLU A 380 -8.49 -4.82 -25.40
CA GLU A 380 -7.70 -4.57 -26.61
C GLU A 380 -8.27 -3.40 -27.43
N SER A 381 -9.58 -3.37 -27.65
CA SER A 381 -10.25 -2.29 -28.38
C SER A 381 -10.02 -0.92 -27.73
N ILE A 382 -10.19 -0.83 -26.40
CA ILE A 382 -9.95 0.40 -25.64
C ILE A 382 -8.49 0.84 -25.76
N VAL A 383 -7.53 -0.07 -25.55
CA VAL A 383 -6.11 0.27 -25.56
C VAL A 383 -5.64 0.71 -26.95
N ARG A 384 -6.15 0.10 -28.03
CA ARG A 384 -5.88 0.52 -29.42
C ARG A 384 -6.44 1.90 -29.75
N ALA A 385 -7.67 2.19 -29.31
CA ALA A 385 -8.28 3.51 -29.50
C ALA A 385 -7.48 4.60 -28.77
N VAL A 386 -7.08 4.33 -27.52
CA VAL A 386 -6.22 5.21 -26.71
C VAL A 386 -4.86 5.43 -27.36
N ASP A 387 -4.18 4.36 -27.82
CA ASP A 387 -2.88 4.50 -28.50
C ASP A 387 -2.98 5.33 -29.78
N THR A 388 -4.06 5.13 -30.57
CA THR A 388 -4.33 5.91 -31.78
C THR A 388 -4.46 7.40 -31.47
N ALA A 389 -5.26 7.75 -30.47
CA ALA A 389 -5.38 9.14 -30.01
C ALA A 389 -4.05 9.69 -29.47
N ALA A 390 -3.36 8.92 -28.62
CA ALA A 390 -2.12 9.34 -27.99
C ALA A 390 -0.99 9.64 -28.99
N LYS A 391 -0.95 8.93 -30.13
CA LYS A 391 0.01 9.16 -31.22
C LYS A 391 -0.19 10.47 -31.98
N THR A 392 -1.38 11.08 -31.89
CA THR A 392 -1.63 12.40 -32.50
C THR A 392 -1.03 13.55 -31.68
N LEU A 393 -0.70 13.31 -30.42
CA LEU A 393 -0.16 14.31 -29.51
C LEU A 393 1.33 14.54 -29.77
N ARG A 394 1.78 15.79 -29.57
CA ARG A 394 3.20 16.16 -29.77
C ARG A 394 4.16 15.26 -29.01
N ASN A 395 3.83 14.99 -27.74
CA ASN A 395 4.54 14.03 -26.91
C ASN A 395 3.51 13.02 -26.42
N ARG A 396 3.73 11.73 -26.70
CA ARG A 396 2.86 10.67 -26.23
C ARG A 396 2.90 10.64 -24.68
N PRO A 397 1.76 10.69 -23.99
CA PRO A 397 1.74 10.50 -22.53
C PRO A 397 2.22 9.09 -22.17
N TRP A 398 2.74 8.95 -20.96
CA TRP A 398 2.98 7.65 -20.34
C TRP A 398 1.64 7.01 -19.97
N ILE A 399 1.45 5.75 -20.37
CA ILE A 399 0.17 5.04 -20.24
C ILE A 399 0.30 3.87 -19.25
N HIS A 400 -0.55 3.89 -18.22
CA HIS A 400 -0.69 2.83 -17.23
C HIS A 400 -2.02 2.08 -17.36
N LEU A 401 -2.00 0.76 -17.17
CA LEU A 401 -3.21 -0.07 -17.11
C LEU A 401 -3.47 -0.54 -15.68
N PHE A 402 -4.57 -0.06 -15.07
CA PHE A 402 -4.89 -0.44 -13.69
C PHE A 402 -5.41 -1.88 -13.57
N GLY A 403 -4.73 -2.69 -12.76
CA GLY A 403 -5.12 -4.05 -12.40
C GLY A 403 -5.09 -5.07 -13.54
N VAL A 404 -4.54 -4.71 -14.71
CA VAL A 404 -4.56 -5.55 -15.91
C VAL A 404 -3.21 -6.20 -16.15
N PHE A 405 -3.14 -7.50 -15.88
CA PHE A 405 -2.16 -8.39 -16.51
C PHE A 405 -2.88 -9.56 -17.18
N ARG A 406 -2.95 -9.52 -18.52
CA ARG A 406 -3.63 -10.54 -19.35
C ARG A 406 -2.59 -11.21 -20.25
N PRO A 407 -2.23 -12.49 -20.03
CA PRO A 407 -1.20 -13.16 -20.81
C PRO A 407 -1.41 -13.08 -22.34
N ASN A 408 -2.66 -13.19 -22.80
CA ASN A 408 -3.00 -13.16 -24.23
C ASN A 408 -2.82 -11.78 -24.88
N LEU A 409 -2.86 -10.70 -24.09
CA LEU A 409 -2.72 -9.33 -24.59
C LEU A 409 -1.29 -8.79 -24.50
N GLN A 410 -0.34 -9.56 -23.95
CA GLN A 410 1.01 -9.04 -23.70
C GLN A 410 1.76 -8.72 -25.00
N GLU A 411 1.52 -9.45 -26.09
CA GLU A 411 2.10 -9.13 -27.39
C GLU A 411 1.56 -7.80 -27.93
N VAL A 412 0.24 -7.64 -27.90
CA VAL A 412 -0.43 -6.40 -28.30
C VAL A 412 0.04 -5.21 -27.46
N PHE A 413 0.13 -5.36 -26.13
CA PHE A 413 0.59 -4.26 -25.26
C PHE A 413 2.03 -3.85 -25.52
N ARG A 414 2.92 -4.79 -25.89
CA ARG A 414 4.29 -4.46 -26.32
C ARG A 414 4.30 -3.73 -27.66
N GLU A 415 3.50 -4.16 -28.63
CA GLU A 415 3.35 -3.49 -29.94
C GLU A 415 2.88 -2.04 -29.77
N LEU A 416 1.90 -1.81 -28.90
CA LEU A 416 1.34 -0.49 -28.57
C LEU A 416 2.20 0.31 -27.58
N LYS A 417 3.34 -0.25 -27.16
CA LYS A 417 4.29 0.36 -26.21
C LYS A 417 3.62 0.86 -24.92
N ILE A 418 2.78 0.03 -24.33
CA ILE A 418 2.20 0.33 -23.02
C ILE A 418 3.30 0.39 -21.97
N ASP A 419 3.33 1.50 -21.24
CA ASP A 419 4.48 1.86 -20.42
C ASP A 419 4.46 1.21 -19.05
N SER A 420 3.28 0.88 -18.53
CA SER A 420 3.18 0.15 -17.27
C SER A 420 1.83 -0.49 -17.00
N PHE A 421 1.81 -1.35 -16.00
CA PHE A 421 0.60 -1.93 -15.42
C PHE A 421 0.85 -2.31 -13.96
N ASP A 422 -0.21 -2.52 -13.20
CA ASP A 422 -0.14 -3.16 -11.90
C ASP A 422 -0.91 -4.49 -11.87
N SER A 423 -0.46 -5.42 -11.02
CA SER A 423 -1.19 -6.66 -10.80
C SER A 423 -0.76 -7.38 -9.53
N ALA A 424 -1.73 -7.74 -8.70
CA ALA A 424 -1.54 -8.68 -7.60
C ALA A 424 -1.90 -10.14 -7.98
N SER A 425 -2.18 -10.43 -9.26
CA SER A 425 -2.75 -11.72 -9.67
C SER A 425 -1.80 -12.90 -9.45
N TYR A 426 -0.51 -12.75 -9.74
CA TYR A 426 0.48 -13.83 -9.54
C TYR A 426 0.79 -14.06 -8.05
N PHE A 427 0.83 -12.97 -7.28
CA PHE A 427 0.92 -13.04 -5.83
C PHE A 427 -0.26 -13.83 -5.23
N ARG A 428 -1.49 -13.41 -5.53
CA ARG A 428 -2.71 -14.01 -4.96
C ARG A 428 -3.01 -15.43 -5.45
N LYS A 429 -2.53 -15.83 -6.63
CA LYS A 429 -2.62 -17.21 -7.13
C LYS A 429 -2.05 -18.24 -6.15
N ALA A 430 -1.10 -17.84 -5.30
CA ALA A 430 -0.53 -18.70 -4.27
C ALA A 430 -1.58 -19.28 -3.30
N TRP A 431 -2.76 -18.68 -3.15
CA TRP A 431 -3.85 -19.22 -2.33
C TRP A 431 -5.27 -19.12 -2.90
N LEU A 432 -5.49 -18.43 -4.03
CA LEU A 432 -6.82 -18.30 -4.65
C LEU A 432 -7.15 -19.36 -5.72
N ARG A 433 -6.18 -20.20 -6.10
CA ARG A 433 -6.38 -21.26 -7.10
C ARG A 433 -6.18 -22.64 -6.48
N SER A 434 -6.79 -23.65 -7.09
CA SER A 434 -6.67 -25.04 -6.66
C SER A 434 -5.42 -25.75 -7.20
N SER A 435 -4.84 -25.29 -8.32
CA SER A 435 -3.73 -25.96 -9.01
C SER A 435 -2.57 -25.08 -9.47
N GLN A 436 -2.76 -23.76 -9.51
CA GLN A 436 -1.75 -22.80 -9.98
C GLN A 436 -1.24 -21.98 -8.80
N ASN A 437 -0.54 -22.62 -7.87
CA ASN A 437 -0.13 -21.99 -6.62
C ASN A 437 1.36 -21.60 -6.61
N TYR A 438 2.22 -22.38 -7.25
CA TYR A 438 3.65 -22.12 -7.35
C TYR A 438 4.06 -22.09 -8.83
N LEU A 439 4.66 -21.00 -9.28
CA LEU A 439 5.23 -20.87 -10.62
C LEU A 439 6.70 -21.28 -10.58
N GLY A 440 7.07 -22.38 -11.21
CA GLY A 440 8.47 -22.83 -11.28
C GLY A 440 9.33 -21.92 -12.15
N ALA A 441 10.64 -21.95 -11.93
CA ALA A 441 11.61 -21.23 -12.77
C ALA A 441 11.58 -21.66 -14.25
N ASN A 442 11.08 -22.87 -14.51
CA ASN A 442 10.79 -23.40 -15.84
C ASN A 442 9.52 -22.83 -16.50
N GLY A 443 8.79 -21.94 -15.82
CA GLY A 443 7.54 -21.35 -16.30
C GLY A 443 6.30 -22.22 -16.12
N GLU A 444 6.42 -23.39 -15.50
CA GLU A 444 5.30 -24.28 -15.25
C GLU A 444 4.61 -24.00 -13.91
N TRP A 445 3.29 -24.18 -13.86
CA TRP A 445 2.53 -24.10 -12.61
C TRP A 445 2.49 -25.43 -11.87
N TYR A 446 2.61 -25.36 -10.55
CA TYR A 446 2.53 -26.48 -9.62
C TYR A 446 1.48 -26.22 -8.55
N ALA A 447 0.82 -27.29 -8.10
CA ALA A 447 -0.15 -27.24 -7.01
C ALA A 447 0.58 -27.19 -5.66
N ALA A 448 0.09 -26.38 -4.74
CA ALA A 448 0.54 -26.40 -3.36
C ALA A 448 -0.12 -27.58 -2.61
N LEU A 449 0.63 -28.20 -1.71
CA LEU A 449 0.21 -29.34 -0.90
C LEU A 449 -0.68 -28.83 0.24
N ARG A 450 -1.95 -29.24 0.26
CA ARG A 450 -2.94 -28.72 1.22
C ARG A 450 -2.75 -29.36 2.58
N VAL A 451 -2.33 -28.55 3.56
CA VAL A 451 -2.20 -28.95 4.97
C VAL A 451 -2.71 -27.82 5.87
N PRO A 452 -3.99 -27.41 5.76
CA PRO A 452 -4.54 -26.34 6.62
C PRO A 452 -4.43 -26.70 8.11
N MET A 453 -4.42 -25.71 9.00
CA MET A 453 -4.34 -25.95 10.44
C MET A 453 -5.71 -26.42 10.95
N THR A 454 -5.79 -27.56 11.64
CA THR A 454 -6.99 -27.96 12.40
C THR A 454 -7.38 -26.91 13.44
N SER A 455 -6.39 -26.20 14.00
CA SER A 455 -6.56 -25.11 14.97
C SER A 455 -7.06 -23.80 14.36
N ASP A 456 -6.99 -23.61 13.03
CA ASP A 456 -7.54 -22.41 12.37
C ASP A 456 -9.06 -22.33 12.58
N GLY A 457 -9.56 -21.17 13.01
CA GLY A 457 -10.97 -21.02 13.39
C GLY A 457 -11.97 -21.36 12.29
N ARG A 458 -11.64 -21.14 11.01
CA ARG A 458 -12.53 -21.50 9.89
C ARG A 458 -12.48 -22.99 9.59
N THR A 459 -11.29 -23.59 9.61
CA THR A 459 -11.11 -25.02 9.45
C THR A 459 -11.76 -25.80 10.60
N ARG A 460 -11.49 -25.41 11.85
CA ARG A 460 -12.06 -26.01 13.06
C ARG A 460 -13.59 -26.04 13.02
N LYS A 461 -14.23 -24.91 12.67
CA LYS A 461 -15.69 -24.82 12.52
C LYS A 461 -16.24 -25.80 11.47
N ARG A 462 -15.55 -25.97 10.34
CA ARG A 462 -15.95 -26.91 9.29
C ARG A 462 -15.81 -28.36 9.73
N LEU A 463 -14.71 -28.70 10.40
CA LEU A 463 -14.46 -30.04 10.92
C LEU A 463 -15.49 -30.43 11.97
N MET A 464 -15.80 -29.52 12.90
CA MET A 464 -16.87 -29.72 13.89
C MET A 464 -18.24 -29.92 13.23
N ALA A 465 -18.57 -29.12 12.22
CA ALA A 465 -19.84 -29.25 11.49
C ALA A 465 -19.94 -30.56 10.68
N ALA A 466 -18.80 -31.18 10.35
CA ALA A 466 -18.73 -32.47 9.66
C ALA A 466 -18.61 -33.67 10.61
N ASP A 467 -18.73 -33.46 11.93
CA ASP A 467 -18.55 -34.48 12.97
C ASP A 467 -17.22 -35.26 12.84
N ALA A 468 -16.15 -34.53 12.47
CA ALA A 468 -14.83 -35.12 12.25
C ALA A 468 -14.10 -35.40 13.58
N ASP A 469 -13.31 -36.48 13.61
CA ASP A 469 -12.41 -36.78 14.72
C ASP A 469 -11.21 -35.82 14.72
N ILE A 470 -11.37 -34.67 15.39
CA ILE A 470 -10.37 -33.60 15.44
C ILE A 470 -9.05 -34.06 16.08
N PRO A 471 -9.03 -34.75 17.25
CA PRO A 471 -7.79 -35.26 17.82
C PRO A 471 -7.01 -36.18 16.86
N GLN A 472 -7.71 -37.06 16.14
CA GLN A 472 -7.07 -37.91 15.14
C GLN A 472 -6.51 -37.08 13.96
N LEU A 473 -7.25 -36.06 13.50
CA LEU A 473 -6.78 -35.16 12.44
C LEU A 473 -5.58 -34.30 12.87
N GLU A 474 -5.49 -33.91 14.13
CA GLU A 474 -4.31 -33.21 14.69
C GLU A 474 -3.06 -34.11 14.62
N LEU A 475 -3.20 -35.41 14.90
CA LEU A 475 -2.11 -36.38 14.75
C LEU A 475 -1.72 -36.60 13.28
N GLU A 476 -2.70 -36.70 12.38
CA GLU A 476 -2.46 -36.81 10.93
C GLU A 476 -1.77 -35.57 10.37
N GLU A 477 -2.18 -34.38 10.80
CA GLU A 477 -1.57 -33.11 10.44
C GLU A 477 -0.07 -33.10 10.80
N GLN A 478 0.28 -33.45 12.05
CA GLN A 478 1.67 -33.53 12.50
C GLN A 478 2.47 -34.57 11.71
N LYS A 479 1.87 -35.73 11.41
CA LYS A 479 2.50 -36.78 10.59
C LYS A 479 2.81 -36.26 9.18
N VAL A 480 1.87 -35.58 8.54
CA VAL A 480 2.05 -35.01 7.20
C VAL A 480 3.18 -33.99 7.18
N LEU A 481 3.20 -33.05 8.14
CA LEU A 481 4.26 -32.04 8.22
C LEU A 481 5.64 -32.68 8.39
N ARG A 482 5.76 -33.65 9.30
CA ARG A 482 7.02 -34.40 9.51
C ARG A 482 7.48 -35.12 8.26
N LEU A 483 6.57 -35.82 7.57
CA LEU A 483 6.88 -36.53 6.32
C LEU A 483 7.31 -35.58 5.21
N LEU A 484 6.69 -34.41 5.09
CA LEU A 484 7.10 -33.39 4.12
C LEU A 484 8.53 -32.91 4.40
N ASN A 485 8.87 -32.63 5.66
CA ASN A 485 10.22 -32.18 6.03
C ASN A 485 11.27 -33.28 5.80
N GLN A 486 10.95 -34.53 6.13
CA GLN A 486 11.79 -35.69 5.81
C GLN A 486 11.93 -35.87 4.29
N TYR A 487 10.85 -35.70 3.54
CA TYR A 487 10.90 -35.77 2.07
C TYR A 487 11.84 -34.70 1.51
N ASP A 488 11.83 -33.49 2.05
CA ASP A 488 12.75 -32.44 1.62
C ASP A 488 14.21 -32.69 2.01
N LYS A 489 14.47 -33.62 2.93
CA LYS A 489 15.82 -34.09 3.31
C LYS A 489 16.21 -35.40 2.64
N ASP A 490 15.40 -35.91 1.70
CA ASP A 490 15.59 -37.20 1.04
C ASP A 490 15.47 -38.41 2.00
N GLU A 491 14.77 -38.24 3.13
CA GLU A 491 14.58 -39.24 4.19
C GLU A 491 13.24 -39.98 4.12
N ALA A 492 12.28 -39.50 3.31
CA ALA A 492 10.97 -40.14 3.10
C ALA A 492 10.73 -40.46 1.62
N LYS A 493 9.93 -41.49 1.33
CA LYS A 493 9.59 -41.87 -0.05
C LYS A 493 8.41 -41.06 -0.57
N LEU A 494 8.39 -40.80 -1.88
CA LEU A 494 7.33 -40.04 -2.53
C LEU A 494 5.92 -40.58 -2.25
N ASN A 495 5.71 -41.88 -2.43
CA ASN A 495 4.38 -42.47 -2.27
C ASN A 495 3.87 -42.37 -0.84
N GLU A 496 4.76 -42.51 0.14
CA GLU A 496 4.44 -42.37 1.56
C GLU A 496 3.93 -40.97 1.89
N VAL A 497 4.64 -39.94 1.40
CA VAL A 497 4.27 -38.52 1.60
C VAL A 497 2.98 -38.19 0.86
N LEU A 498 2.86 -38.64 -0.40
CA LEU A 498 1.69 -38.41 -1.23
C LEU A 498 0.43 -39.01 -0.60
N ASP A 499 0.52 -40.25 -0.11
CA ASP A 499 -0.62 -40.93 0.52
C ASP A 499 -1.00 -40.26 1.85
N ALA A 500 -0.02 -39.80 2.65
CA ALA A 500 -0.29 -39.05 3.87
C ALA A 500 -1.01 -37.72 3.60
N VAL A 501 -0.51 -36.92 2.64
CA VAL A 501 -1.14 -35.64 2.27
C VAL A 501 -2.57 -35.86 1.75
N LEU A 502 -2.77 -36.88 0.91
CA LEU A 502 -4.09 -37.18 0.35
C LEU A 502 -5.07 -37.75 1.39
N SER A 503 -4.58 -38.51 2.37
CA SER A 503 -5.40 -38.96 3.49
C SER A 503 -5.93 -37.76 4.25
N TYR A 504 -5.05 -36.85 4.63
CA TYR A 504 -5.40 -35.64 5.38
C TYR A 504 -6.34 -34.70 4.58
N ASP A 505 -6.00 -34.38 3.33
CA ASP A 505 -6.78 -33.49 2.47
C ASP A 505 -8.20 -34.04 2.21
N ARG A 506 -8.40 -35.37 2.21
CA ARG A 506 -9.72 -35.99 2.03
C ARG A 506 -10.72 -35.61 3.13
N HIS A 507 -10.25 -35.41 4.36
CA HIS A 507 -11.10 -34.98 5.48
C HIS A 507 -11.50 -33.50 5.39
N LEU A 508 -10.85 -32.74 4.51
CA LEU A 508 -10.98 -31.29 4.38
C LEU A 508 -11.61 -30.87 3.04
N ALA A 509 -11.54 -31.76 2.03
CA ALA A 509 -12.02 -31.53 0.68
C ALA A 509 -13.51 -31.88 0.51
N ARG A 510 -14.16 -31.23 -0.46
CA ARG A 510 -15.41 -31.74 -1.04
C ARG A 510 -15.06 -32.93 -1.92
N SER A 511 -15.81 -34.03 -1.80
CA SER A 511 -15.52 -35.36 -2.36
C SER A 511 -15.17 -35.42 -3.86
N SER A 512 -15.54 -34.41 -4.67
CA SER A 512 -15.27 -34.37 -6.12
C SER A 512 -13.90 -33.81 -6.52
N GLU A 513 -13.12 -33.20 -5.62
CA GLU A 513 -11.80 -32.63 -5.95
C GLU A 513 -10.64 -33.63 -5.80
N THR A 514 -10.79 -34.65 -4.97
CA THR A 514 -9.70 -35.48 -4.42
C THR A 514 -8.94 -36.28 -5.49
N GLN A 515 -9.65 -36.86 -6.46
CA GLN A 515 -9.01 -37.65 -7.54
C GLN A 515 -8.24 -36.76 -8.53
N SER A 516 -8.65 -35.50 -8.70
CA SER A 516 -7.94 -34.52 -9.52
C SER A 516 -6.63 -34.03 -8.87
N MET A 517 -6.50 -34.15 -7.54
CA MET A 517 -5.36 -33.63 -6.80
C MET A 517 -4.19 -34.62 -6.68
N ARG A 518 -4.42 -35.94 -6.68
CA ARG A 518 -3.35 -36.95 -6.58
C ARG A 518 -2.26 -36.75 -7.65
N GLU A 519 -2.66 -36.61 -8.91
CA GLU A 519 -1.73 -36.37 -10.02
C GLU A 519 -0.95 -35.06 -9.85
N ARG A 520 -1.64 -34.01 -9.40
CA ARG A 520 -1.04 -32.69 -9.22
C ARG A 520 -0.02 -32.68 -8.08
N TYR A 521 -0.36 -33.28 -6.94
CA TYR A 521 0.55 -33.40 -5.80
C TYR A 521 1.74 -34.29 -6.14
N ARG A 522 1.52 -35.43 -6.81
CA ARG A 522 2.61 -36.29 -7.29
C ARG A 522 3.55 -35.54 -8.21
N ARG A 523 3.02 -34.85 -9.24
CA ARG A 523 3.85 -34.04 -10.14
C ARG A 523 4.67 -32.99 -9.38
N THR A 524 4.07 -32.31 -8.40
CA THR A 524 4.79 -31.35 -7.55
C THR A 524 5.93 -32.02 -6.76
N LEU A 525 5.66 -33.14 -6.10
CA LEU A 525 6.63 -33.89 -5.30
C LEU A 525 7.72 -34.52 -6.16
N GLU A 526 7.41 -35.05 -7.34
CA GLU A 526 8.37 -35.64 -8.29
C GLU A 526 9.31 -34.59 -8.88
N LYS A 527 8.76 -33.45 -9.33
CA LYS A 527 9.54 -32.41 -10.03
C LYS A 527 10.36 -31.54 -9.09
N ARG A 528 9.98 -31.45 -7.80
CA ARG A 528 10.66 -30.69 -6.75
C ARG A 528 11.05 -29.28 -7.18
N PRO A 529 10.12 -28.48 -7.73
CA PRO A 529 10.46 -27.26 -8.45
C PRO A 529 11.12 -26.18 -7.56
N TRP A 530 10.93 -26.23 -6.24
CA TRP A 530 11.55 -25.32 -5.28
C TRP A 530 13.08 -25.48 -5.19
N ARG A 531 13.60 -26.70 -5.38
CA ARG A 531 15.05 -26.98 -5.34
C ARG A 531 15.80 -26.33 -6.50
N ASN A 532 15.09 -25.96 -7.58
CA ASN A 532 15.68 -25.35 -8.78
C ASN A 532 15.54 -23.82 -8.78
N CYS A 533 15.11 -23.21 -7.68
CA CYS A 533 14.96 -21.77 -7.57
C CYS A 533 15.95 -21.19 -6.55
N ASP A 534 16.65 -20.14 -6.95
CA ASP A 534 17.66 -19.44 -6.18
C ASP A 534 17.11 -18.20 -5.43
N CYS A 535 15.79 -18.03 -5.35
CA CYS A 535 15.21 -16.90 -4.61
C CYS A 535 15.36 -17.12 -3.10
N PRO A 536 15.53 -16.04 -2.30
CA PRO A 536 15.70 -16.14 -0.86
C PRO A 536 14.68 -17.04 -0.17
N PHE A 537 13.39 -16.95 -0.53
CA PHE A 537 12.37 -17.79 0.07
C PHE A 537 12.45 -19.27 -0.31
N CYS A 538 12.79 -19.63 -1.55
CA CYS A 538 12.93 -21.05 -1.90
C CYS A 538 14.14 -21.68 -1.20
N GLN A 539 15.23 -20.92 -1.08
CA GLN A 539 16.46 -21.36 -0.41
C GLN A 539 16.26 -21.53 1.10
N GLU A 540 15.53 -20.60 1.73
CA GLU A 540 15.23 -20.64 3.17
C GLU A 540 14.19 -21.72 3.53
N LEU A 541 13.07 -21.79 2.80
CA LEU A 541 11.91 -22.59 3.20
C LEU A 541 11.97 -24.04 2.73
N GLY A 542 12.74 -24.34 1.68
CA GLY A 542 12.69 -25.65 1.03
C GLY A 542 11.25 -26.02 0.64
N ILE A 543 10.81 -27.24 1.00
CA ILE A 543 9.45 -27.71 0.70
C ILE A 543 8.35 -26.87 1.35
N HIS A 544 8.63 -26.14 2.44
CA HIS A 544 7.60 -25.35 3.12
C HIS A 544 6.97 -24.30 2.21
N ILE A 545 7.69 -23.81 1.20
CA ILE A 545 7.11 -22.87 0.23
C ILE A 545 5.96 -23.50 -0.57
N LEU A 546 5.93 -24.83 -0.69
CA LEU A 546 4.87 -25.57 -1.39
C LEU A 546 3.73 -26.00 -0.48
N ILE A 547 3.82 -25.81 0.83
CA ILE A 547 2.73 -26.15 1.74
C ILE A 547 1.71 -25.02 1.74
N PHE A 548 0.45 -25.34 1.42
CA PHE A 548 -0.67 -24.41 1.56
C PHE A 548 -1.09 -24.40 3.03
N ARG A 549 -0.55 -23.43 3.78
CA ARG A 549 -0.76 -23.33 5.24
C ARG A 549 -0.28 -21.99 5.79
N GLY A 550 -1.18 -21.24 6.44
CA GLY A 550 -0.83 -19.99 7.12
C GLY A 550 -0.39 -18.85 6.20
N ALA A 551 -0.36 -17.62 6.73
CA ALA A 551 0.00 -16.45 5.95
C ALA A 551 1.50 -16.44 5.56
N ASN A 552 2.40 -16.83 6.47
CA ASN A 552 3.84 -16.77 6.24
C ASN A 552 4.32 -17.61 5.04
N ARG A 553 3.81 -18.84 4.87
CA ARG A 553 4.13 -19.66 3.68
C ARG A 553 3.42 -19.14 2.44
N ASN A 554 2.12 -18.84 2.54
CA ASN A 554 1.30 -18.46 1.39
C ASN A 554 1.76 -17.14 0.75
N LYS A 555 2.09 -16.11 1.56
CA LYS A 555 2.60 -14.82 1.06
C LYS A 555 4.03 -14.94 0.52
N ARG A 556 4.93 -15.71 1.15
CA ARG A 556 6.27 -16.00 0.59
C ARG A 556 6.19 -16.72 -0.77
N ARG A 557 5.28 -17.69 -0.92
CA ARG A 557 4.98 -18.31 -2.22
C ARG A 557 4.41 -17.30 -3.23
N GLY A 558 3.54 -16.40 -2.79
CA GLY A 558 3.03 -15.31 -3.61
C GLY A 558 4.14 -14.40 -4.13
N ALA A 559 5.04 -13.98 -3.25
CA ALA A 559 6.21 -13.17 -3.57
C ALA A 559 7.11 -13.88 -4.60
N HIS A 560 7.40 -15.17 -4.40
CA HIS A 560 8.10 -15.98 -5.40
C HIS A 560 7.41 -15.96 -6.77
N ASN A 561 6.08 -16.15 -6.82
CA ASN A 561 5.35 -16.10 -8.10
C ASN A 561 5.46 -14.73 -8.78
N THR A 562 5.44 -13.66 -8.00
CA THR A 562 5.63 -12.28 -8.48
C THR A 562 7.03 -12.09 -9.06
N LEU A 563 8.08 -12.60 -8.41
CA LEU A 563 9.45 -12.60 -8.94
C LEU A 563 9.53 -13.34 -10.29
N MET A 564 8.89 -14.49 -10.42
CA MET A 564 8.87 -15.25 -11.68
C MET A 564 8.17 -14.48 -12.81
N LEU A 565 7.07 -13.78 -12.49
CA LEU A 565 6.40 -12.89 -13.42
C LEU A 565 7.32 -11.73 -13.85
N TYR A 566 7.95 -11.06 -12.89
CA TYR A 566 8.87 -9.95 -13.14
C TYR A 566 10.00 -10.36 -14.09
N GLY A 567 10.62 -11.52 -13.82
CA GLY A 567 11.62 -12.09 -14.72
C GLY A 567 11.07 -12.36 -16.12
N LYS A 568 9.83 -12.83 -16.26
CA LYS A 568 9.21 -13.06 -17.58
C LYS A 568 8.99 -11.76 -18.37
N ILE A 569 8.63 -10.68 -17.70
CA ILE A 569 8.41 -9.37 -18.34
C ILE A 569 9.73 -8.79 -18.84
N HIS A 570 10.80 -8.92 -18.04
CA HIS A 570 12.08 -8.28 -18.32
C HIS A 570 13.13 -9.17 -18.99
N LYS A 571 12.88 -10.48 -19.15
CA LYS A 571 13.79 -11.41 -19.85
C LYS A 571 14.04 -11.07 -21.32
N ASN A 572 13.19 -10.26 -21.96
CA ASN A 572 13.45 -9.75 -23.32
C ASN A 572 14.35 -8.50 -23.34
N ASN A 573 14.67 -7.92 -22.18
CA ASN A 573 15.55 -6.76 -22.01
C ASN A 573 16.82 -7.08 -21.18
N LEU A 574 16.96 -8.33 -20.73
CA LEU A 574 18.10 -8.81 -19.94
C LEU A 574 19.07 -9.61 -20.83
N ASP A 575 19.55 -8.94 -21.89
CA ASP A 575 20.91 -9.18 -22.38
C ASP A 575 21.83 -8.22 -21.61
N ILE A 576 21.92 -8.42 -20.30
CA ILE A 576 22.99 -7.87 -19.49
C ILE A 576 23.84 -9.07 -19.17
N GLY A 577 24.98 -9.14 -19.88
CA GLY A 577 25.86 -10.30 -19.91
C GLY A 577 26.33 -10.75 -18.53
N PRO A 578 27.02 -11.89 -18.48
CA PRO A 578 27.59 -12.37 -17.23
C PRO A 578 28.57 -11.31 -16.71
N THR A 579 28.30 -10.78 -15.52
CA THR A 579 29.32 -10.07 -14.73
C THR A 579 30.00 -11.10 -13.83
N PRO A 580 31.33 -10.97 -13.63
CA PRO A 580 32.29 -12.07 -13.53
C PRO A 580 32.18 -12.96 -12.29
#